data_AF-A0A5M8RM71-F1
#
_entry.id   AF-A0A5M8RM71-F1
#
_cell.length_a   1.000
_cell.length_b   1.000
_cell.length_c   1.000
_cell.angle_alpha   90.00
_cell.angle_beta   90.00
_cell.angle_gamma   90.00
#
_symmetry.space_group_name_H-M   'P 1'
#
loop_
_entity.id
_entity.type
_entity.pdbx_description
1 polymer ?
#
loop_
_entity_poly.entity_id
_entity_poly.type
_entity_poly.pdbx_seq_one_letter_code
_entity_poly.pdbx_strand_id
1 'polypeptide(L)'
;MKRTDLPLVYSCSGCSSAAQTANMIAIKMDREKIAEMSCIAGVGGDVKPLVKTAKSGRDIIAIDGCPLCCCKSCLAKHGVQPKHHFVLSDFDVPKKKGADPDPVLYMNAYEKILHLMNAES
;
A
#
# COMPACT_ATOMS: atom_id res chain seq x y z
N MET A 1 10.85 -18.85 5.50
CA MET A 1 9.81 -18.41 4.54
C MET A 1 10.50 -17.79 3.34
N LYS A 2 10.18 -18.24 2.12
CA LYS A 2 10.72 -17.60 0.90
C LYS A 2 10.02 -16.26 0.73
N ARG A 3 10.70 -15.27 0.14
CA ARG A 3 10.11 -13.93 -0.09
C ARG A 3 8.78 -13.99 -0.86
N THR A 4 8.65 -14.99 -1.74
CA THR A 4 7.46 -15.29 -2.54
C THR A 4 6.25 -15.78 -1.74
N ASP A 5 6.43 -16.16 -0.49
CA ASP A 5 5.35 -16.68 0.36
C ASP A 5 4.63 -15.55 1.12
N LEU A 6 5.21 -14.34 1.16
CA LEU A 6 4.62 -13.18 1.83
C LEU A 6 3.44 -12.62 1.01
N PRO A 7 2.49 -11.87 1.60
CA PRO A 7 1.58 -11.04 0.82
C PRO A 7 2.37 -9.97 0.04
N LEU A 8 1.76 -9.40 -0.99
CA LEU A 8 2.28 -8.22 -1.68
C LEU A 8 1.71 -6.96 -1.03
N VAL A 9 2.52 -5.91 -0.93
CA VAL A 9 2.05 -4.58 -0.53
C VAL A 9 2.24 -3.58 -1.66
N TYR A 10 1.18 -2.85 -1.97
CA TYR A 10 1.16 -1.73 -2.91
C TYR A 10 0.68 -0.49 -2.18
N SER A 11 1.26 0.66 -2.52
CA SER A 11 0.86 1.94 -1.96
C SER A 11 0.69 3.02 -3.02
N CYS A 12 -0.18 3.98 -2.77
CA CYS A 12 -0.24 5.21 -3.55
C CYS A 12 0.98 6.09 -3.23
N SER A 13 2.00 6.11 -4.10
CA SER A 13 3.26 6.85 -3.90
C SER A 13 3.30 8.23 -4.61
N GLY A 14 2.18 8.97 -4.57
CA GLY A 14 2.06 10.32 -5.16
C GLY A 14 2.72 11.45 -4.37
N CYS A 15 2.58 12.70 -4.82
CA CYS A 15 3.32 13.87 -4.30
C CYS A 15 2.82 14.51 -2.99
N SER A 16 1.72 14.01 -2.40
CA SER A 16 1.20 14.56 -1.14
C SER A 16 1.77 13.85 0.09
N SER A 17 1.80 14.52 1.25
CA SER A 17 2.20 13.96 2.54
C SER A 17 1.56 12.60 2.80
N ALA A 18 0.24 12.48 2.63
CA ALA A 18 -0.48 11.23 2.89
C ALA A 18 -0.11 10.09 1.92
N ALA A 19 0.26 10.43 0.68
CA ALA A 19 0.73 9.44 -0.29
C ALA A 19 2.17 8.99 0.05
N GLN A 20 3.02 9.91 0.48
CA GLN A 20 4.33 9.57 1.00
C GLN A 20 4.24 8.77 2.32
N THR A 21 3.25 9.04 3.19
CA THR A 21 2.96 8.22 4.37
C THR A 21 2.58 6.79 3.97
N ALA A 22 1.67 6.61 3.01
CA ALA A 22 1.32 5.29 2.48
C ALA A 22 2.55 4.56 1.92
N ASN A 23 3.41 5.27 1.20
CA ASN A 23 4.67 4.74 0.67
C ASN A 23 5.63 4.31 1.79
N MET A 24 5.79 5.12 2.85
CA MET A 24 6.63 4.77 4.00
C MET A 24 6.13 3.52 4.73
N ILE A 25 4.80 3.37 4.89
CA ILE A 25 4.18 2.19 5.50
C ILE A 25 4.52 0.94 4.69
N ALA A 26 4.34 0.98 3.36
CA ALA A 26 4.66 -0.15 2.49
C ALA A 26 6.16 -0.52 2.52
N ILE A 27 7.05 0.48 2.54
CA ILE A 27 8.50 0.28 2.65
C ILE A 27 8.84 -0.38 4.00
N LYS A 28 8.22 0.06 5.10
CA LYS A 28 8.45 -0.53 6.43
C LYS A 28 7.98 -1.98 6.48
N MET A 29 6.80 -2.30 5.94
CA MET A 29 6.31 -3.69 5.84
C MET A 29 7.30 -4.60 5.08
N ASP A 30 7.88 -4.12 3.97
CA ASP A 30 8.88 -4.88 3.21
C ASP A 30 10.17 -5.12 4.01
N ARG A 31 10.68 -4.08 4.68
CA ARG A 31 11.88 -4.17 5.52
C ARG A 31 11.68 -5.09 6.72
N GLU A 32 10.48 -5.13 7.28
CA GLU A 32 10.11 -5.99 8.41
C GLU A 32 9.68 -7.39 7.97
N LYS A 33 9.70 -7.69 6.67
CA LYS A 33 9.31 -8.99 6.09
C LYS A 33 7.85 -9.38 6.41
N ILE A 34 6.98 -8.39 6.56
CA ILE A 34 5.53 -8.59 6.73
C ILE A 34 4.86 -8.80 5.37
N ALA A 35 5.30 -8.06 4.36
CA ALA A 35 4.85 -8.16 2.98
C ALA A 35 6.03 -7.92 2.03
N GLU A 36 5.89 -8.25 0.75
CA GLU A 36 6.84 -7.84 -0.29
C GLU A 36 6.29 -6.62 -1.03
N MET A 37 7.05 -5.52 -1.05
CA MET A 37 6.60 -4.31 -1.76
C MET A 37 6.81 -4.44 -3.27
N SER A 38 5.79 -4.03 -4.04
CA SER A 38 5.88 -3.95 -5.50
C SER A 38 5.38 -2.59 -6.01
N CYS A 39 5.83 -2.21 -7.21
CA CYS A 39 5.64 -0.86 -7.74
C CYS A 39 4.26 -0.70 -8.38
N ILE A 40 3.38 0.10 -7.75
CA ILE A 40 2.04 0.39 -8.27
C ILE A 40 2.09 1.18 -9.59
N ALA A 41 3.09 2.04 -9.77
CA ALA A 41 3.21 2.86 -10.98
C ALA A 41 3.41 1.98 -12.21
N GLY A 42 4.17 0.89 -12.08
CA GLY A 42 4.33 -0.07 -13.17
C GLY A 42 3.09 -0.93 -13.42
N VAL A 43 2.28 -1.22 -12.40
CA VAL A 43 0.95 -1.84 -12.61
C VAL A 43 0.05 -0.89 -13.38
N GLY A 44 -0.01 0.38 -12.97
CA GLY A 44 -0.82 1.41 -13.63
C GLY A 44 -0.34 1.79 -15.04
N GLY A 45 0.94 1.58 -15.33
CA GLY A 45 1.58 1.81 -16.62
C GLY A 45 1.79 0.55 -17.47
N ASP A 46 1.09 -0.55 -17.15
CA ASP A 46 1.08 -1.81 -17.92
C ASP A 46 2.47 -2.45 -18.13
N VAL A 47 3.39 -2.24 -17.17
CA VAL A 47 4.72 -2.85 -17.16
C VAL A 47 4.56 -4.36 -16.91
N LYS A 48 4.72 -5.16 -17.97
CA LYS A 48 4.40 -6.61 -18.00
C LYS A 48 4.89 -7.39 -16.77
N PRO A 49 6.16 -7.27 -16.31
CA PRO A 49 6.60 -7.99 -15.11
C PRO A 49 5.82 -7.61 -13.84
N LEU A 50 5.48 -6.33 -13.67
CA LEU A 50 4.80 -5.84 -12.47
C LEU A 50 3.31 -6.19 -12.47
N VAL A 51 2.66 -6.16 -13.64
CA VAL A 51 1.29 -6.70 -13.81
C VAL A 51 1.28 -8.21 -13.52
N LYS A 52 2.28 -8.96 -13.99
CA LYS A 52 2.40 -10.39 -13.69
C LYS A 52 2.54 -10.64 -12.18
N THR A 53 3.34 -9.86 -11.48
CA THR A 53 3.47 -9.95 -10.02
C THR A 53 2.14 -9.66 -9.32
N ALA A 54 1.43 -8.60 -9.71
CA ALA A 54 0.12 -8.25 -9.15
C ALA A 54 -0.93 -9.36 -9.38
N LYS A 55 -0.81 -10.12 -10.47
CA LYS A 55 -1.68 -11.27 -10.81
C LYS A 55 -1.18 -12.61 -10.30
N SER A 56 -0.18 -12.63 -9.41
CA SER A 56 0.44 -13.88 -8.92
C SER A 56 -0.48 -14.77 -8.06
N GLY A 57 -1.64 -14.24 -7.62
CA GLY A 57 -2.56 -14.93 -6.72
C GLY A 57 -2.17 -14.84 -5.23
N ARG A 58 -1.07 -14.14 -4.92
CA ARG A 58 -0.70 -13.82 -3.53
C ARG A 58 -1.71 -12.84 -2.94
N ASP A 59 -1.92 -12.92 -1.63
CA ASP A 59 -2.68 -11.91 -0.89
C ASP A 59 -2.08 -10.52 -1.12
N ILE A 60 -2.94 -9.51 -1.28
CA ILE A 60 -2.52 -8.14 -1.56
C ILE A 60 -3.04 -7.19 -0.48
N ILE A 61 -2.13 -6.36 0.03
CA ILE A 61 -2.40 -5.22 0.88
C ILE A 61 -2.26 -3.96 0.03
N ALA A 62 -3.33 -3.18 -0.10
CA ALA A 62 -3.32 -1.90 -0.80
C ALA A 62 -3.46 -0.74 0.20
N ILE A 63 -2.55 0.23 0.13
CA ILE A 63 -2.55 1.40 1.02
C ILE A 63 -2.67 2.67 0.19
N ASP A 64 -3.80 3.35 0.31
CA ASP A 64 -4.07 4.61 -0.37
C ASP A 64 -3.97 5.78 0.59
N GLY A 65 -3.21 6.81 0.23
CA GLY A 65 -3.06 8.00 1.06
C GLY A 65 -4.30 8.91 1.09
N CYS A 66 -5.26 8.75 0.18
CA CYS A 66 -6.44 9.62 0.12
C CYS A 66 -7.64 8.93 -0.56
N PRO A 67 -8.85 9.50 -0.47
CA PRO A 67 -10.08 8.86 -0.95
C PRO A 67 -10.13 8.62 -2.47
N LEU A 68 -9.18 9.18 -3.23
CA LEU A 68 -9.06 8.93 -4.67
C LEU A 68 -8.69 7.47 -5.00
N CYS A 69 -8.13 6.73 -4.04
CA CYS A 69 -7.87 5.30 -4.17
C CYS A 69 -7.07 4.91 -5.43
N CYS A 70 -6.00 5.65 -5.75
CA CYS A 70 -5.21 5.43 -6.96
C CYS A 70 -4.61 4.02 -7.02
N CYS A 71 -4.12 3.50 -5.88
CA CYS A 71 -3.54 2.17 -5.81
C CYS A 71 -4.57 1.08 -6.10
N LYS A 72 -5.71 1.12 -5.40
CA LYS A 72 -6.83 0.21 -5.68
C LYS A 72 -7.29 0.29 -7.14
N SER A 73 -7.38 1.50 -7.70
CA SER A 73 -7.80 1.71 -9.09
C SER A 73 -6.83 1.09 -10.09
N CYS A 74 -5.51 1.22 -9.87
CA CYS A 74 -4.50 0.58 -10.70
C CYS A 74 -4.59 -0.95 -10.67
N LEU A 75 -4.83 -1.55 -9.48
CA LEU A 75 -5.05 -2.99 -9.36
C LEU A 75 -6.35 -3.43 -10.07
N ALA A 76 -7.44 -2.68 -9.87
CA ALA A 76 -8.74 -3.00 -10.44
C ALA A 76 -8.75 -3.00 -11.98
N LYS A 77 -7.97 -2.11 -12.63
CA LYS A 77 -7.78 -2.13 -14.09
C LYS A 77 -7.31 -3.48 -14.63
N HIS A 78 -6.59 -4.23 -13.80
CA HIS A 78 -6.05 -5.55 -14.13
C HIS A 78 -6.90 -6.70 -13.59
N GLY A 79 -8.10 -6.42 -13.07
CA GLY A 79 -8.97 -7.43 -12.45
C GLY A 79 -8.44 -7.97 -11.12
N VAL A 80 -7.50 -7.24 -10.49
CA VAL A 80 -6.89 -7.63 -9.22
C VAL A 80 -7.60 -6.91 -8.08
N GLN A 81 -8.02 -7.66 -7.06
CA GLN A 81 -8.64 -7.11 -5.86
C GLN A 81 -7.71 -7.31 -4.65
N PRO A 82 -7.44 -6.27 -3.86
CA PRO A 82 -6.69 -6.43 -2.62
C PRO A 82 -7.52 -7.19 -1.59
N LYS A 83 -6.85 -8.04 -0.80
CA LYS A 83 -7.44 -8.69 0.38
C LYS A 83 -7.70 -7.66 1.48
N HIS A 84 -6.71 -6.79 1.73
CA HIS A 84 -6.84 -5.67 2.66
C HIS A 84 -6.65 -4.35 1.91
N HIS A 85 -7.56 -3.40 2.13
CA HIS A 85 -7.48 -2.06 1.55
C HIS A 85 -7.63 -1.01 2.64
N PHE A 86 -6.63 -0.14 2.77
CA PHE A 86 -6.61 0.93 3.76
C PHE A 86 -6.54 2.29 3.07
N VAL A 87 -7.40 3.21 3.50
CA VAL A 87 -7.36 4.61 3.05
C VAL A 87 -6.97 5.48 4.23
N LEU A 88 -5.78 6.07 4.20
CA LEU A 88 -5.18 6.76 5.36
C LEU A 88 -5.94 8.01 5.83
N SER A 89 -6.89 8.50 5.04
CA SER A 89 -7.81 9.54 5.50
C SER A 89 -8.73 9.06 6.63
N ASP A 90 -8.95 7.75 6.76
CA ASP A 90 -9.68 7.11 7.88
C ASP A 90 -8.78 6.84 9.10
N PHE A 91 -7.52 7.28 9.01
CA PHE A 91 -6.45 7.11 10.00
C PHE A 91 -5.88 8.47 10.43
N ASP A 92 -6.66 9.54 10.26
CA ASP A 92 -6.32 10.91 10.63
C ASP A 92 -5.05 11.45 9.92
N VAL A 93 -4.64 10.86 8.79
CA VAL A 93 -3.50 11.32 7.99
C VAL A 93 -3.97 12.39 7.00
N PRO A 94 -3.61 13.68 7.18
CA PRO A 94 -4.06 14.74 6.30
C PRO A 94 -3.27 14.74 4.99
N LYS A 95 -3.97 15.05 3.89
CA LYS A 95 -3.35 15.26 2.58
C LYS A 95 -2.85 16.71 2.46
N LYS A 96 -1.54 16.92 2.60
CA LYS A 96 -0.86 18.20 2.39
C LYS A 96 0.03 18.13 1.16
N LYS A 97 0.07 19.19 0.34
CA LYS A 97 1.01 19.30 -0.79
C LYS A 97 2.28 20.00 -0.32
N GLY A 98 3.44 19.56 -0.80
CA GLY A 98 4.73 20.20 -0.46
C GLY A 98 5.13 20.03 1.00
N ALA A 99 4.62 18.99 1.68
CA ALA A 99 4.97 18.67 3.05
C ALA A 99 5.33 17.18 3.15
N ASP A 100 6.33 16.88 3.97
CA ASP A 100 6.73 15.51 4.26
C ASP A 100 5.73 14.81 5.18
N PRO A 101 5.74 13.46 5.22
CA PRO A 101 5.01 12.68 6.20
C PRO A 101 5.33 13.11 7.64
N ASP A 102 4.28 13.25 8.45
CA ASP A 102 4.44 13.41 9.89
C ASP A 102 4.82 12.04 10.49
N PRO A 103 5.98 11.92 11.19
CA PRO A 103 6.43 10.65 11.75
C PRO A 103 5.46 10.03 12.76
N VAL A 104 4.73 10.86 13.52
CA VAL A 104 3.75 10.39 14.52
C VAL A 104 2.56 9.79 13.82
N LEU A 105 2.00 10.50 12.83
CA LEU A 105 0.86 10.00 12.06
C LEU A 105 1.21 8.75 11.26
N TYR A 106 2.43 8.70 10.72
CA TYR A 106 2.97 7.52 10.06
C TYR A 106 2.99 6.30 10.97
N MET A 107 3.55 6.41 12.18
CA MET A 107 3.63 5.29 13.13
C MET A 107 2.24 4.87 13.62
N ASN A 108 1.37 5.82 13.95
CA ASN A 108 0.00 5.53 14.39
C ASN A 108 -0.78 4.77 13.30
N ALA A 109 -0.69 5.22 12.04
CA ALA A 109 -1.32 4.55 10.92
C ALA A 109 -0.75 3.14 10.69
N TYR A 110 0.57 2.99 10.79
CA TYR A 110 1.26 1.69 10.66
C TYR A 110 0.75 0.68 11.70
N GLU A 111 0.75 1.04 12.97
CA GLU A 111 0.31 0.18 14.07
C GLU A 111 -1.17 -0.20 13.94
N LYS A 112 -2.02 0.78 13.60
CA LYS A 112 -3.45 0.53 13.38
C LYS A 112 -3.70 -0.43 12.22
N ILE A 113 -2.96 -0.30 11.12
CA ILE A 113 -3.06 -1.24 9.98
C ILE A 113 -2.68 -2.66 10.40
N LEU A 114 -1.57 -2.84 11.13
CA LEU A 114 -1.16 -4.16 11.60
C LEU A 114 -2.21 -4.79 12.53
N HIS A 115 -2.79 -3.99 13.41
CA HIS A 115 -3.86 -4.47 14.29
C HIS A 115 -5.07 -4.98 13.50
N LEU A 116 -5.54 -4.20 12.52
CA LEU A 116 -6.70 -4.56 11.68
C LEU A 116 -6.44 -5.82 10.84
N MET A 117 -5.25 -5.94 10.25
CA MET A 117 -4.88 -7.13 9.48
C MET A 117 -4.91 -8.42 10.33
N ASN A 118 -4.49 -8.34 11.59
CA ASN A 118 -4.49 -9.48 12.51
C ASN A 118 -5.89 -9.81 13.06
N ALA A 119 -6.79 -8.82 13.14
CA ALA A 119 -8.17 -9.02 13.61
C ALA A 119 -9.07 -9.68 12.55
N GLU A 120 -8.70 -9.58 11.28
CA GLU A 120 -9.42 -10.15 10.13
C GLU A 120 -8.88 -11.52 9.67
N SER A 121 -7.86 -12.05 10.36
CA SER A 121 -7.15 -13.30 10.01
C SER A 121 -7.73 -14.55 10.67
#